data_AF-A0A1C5QZX7-F1
#
_entry.id   AF-A0A1C5QZX7-F1
#
_cell.length_a   1.000
_cell.length_b   1.000
_cell.length_c   1.000
_cell.angle_alpha   90.00
_cell.angle_beta   90.00
_cell.angle_gamma   90.00
#
_symmetry.space_group_name_H-M   'P 1'
#
loop_
_entity.id
_entity.type
_entity.pdbx_description
1 polymer ?
#
loop_
_entity_poly.entity_id
_entity_poly.type
_entity_poly.pdbx_seq_one_letter_code
_entity_poly.pdbx_strand_id
1 'polypeptide(L)'
;MYDSEHYRSFYSCISDLLKQPDVLAMKDIAQHADVNCLQHCLYVAYLSFRMCRFFHLDYHAAARGALLHDLFLYDWHIPGGHEGRHLFSHPVAALKNASRITKLNKKEENIILSHMWPATPNRPPHSWEAFLVGCADKLCAVSEVLHFYHAAHMEKKLNANAEPSL
;
A
#
# COMPACT_ATOMS: atom_id res chain seq x y z
N MET A 1 -3.68 -0.61 24.88
CA MET A 1 -4.59 0.56 24.81
C MET A 1 -4.13 1.58 23.77
N TYR A 2 -2.85 1.99 23.73
CA TYR A 2 -2.33 2.91 22.69
C TYR A 2 -2.27 2.27 21.28
N ASP A 3 -1.91 0.99 21.19
CA ASP A 3 -1.85 0.24 19.91
C ASP A 3 -3.23 0.15 19.25
N SER A 4 -4.30 -0.10 20.02
CA SER A 4 -5.67 -0.20 19.51
C SER A 4 -6.22 1.12 18.95
N GLU A 5 -5.85 2.27 19.53
CA GLU A 5 -6.26 3.57 19.00
C GLU A 5 -5.61 3.83 17.63
N HIS A 6 -4.31 3.53 17.50
CA HIS A 6 -3.62 3.64 16.21
C HIS A 6 -4.23 2.73 15.15
N TYR A 7 -4.58 1.48 15.50
CA TYR A 7 -5.26 0.58 14.56
C TYR A 7 -6.63 1.10 14.14
N ARG A 8 -7.43 1.67 15.06
CA ARG A 8 -8.73 2.27 14.70
C ARG A 8 -8.58 3.49 13.80
N SER A 9 -7.67 4.41 14.13
CA SER A 9 -7.39 5.59 13.29
C SER A 9 -6.85 5.18 11.91
N PHE A 10 -6.00 4.17 11.85
CA PHE A 10 -5.50 3.64 10.59
C PHE A 10 -6.65 3.03 9.78
N TYR A 11 -7.43 2.14 10.39
CA TYR A 11 -8.57 1.50 9.76
C TYR A 11 -9.58 2.53 9.23
N SER A 12 -9.87 3.59 9.99
CA SER A 12 -10.78 4.65 9.52
C SER A 12 -10.29 5.35 8.25
N CYS A 13 -8.97 5.43 8.01
CA CYS A 13 -8.42 6.03 6.79
C CYS A 13 -8.66 5.17 5.54
N ILE A 14 -8.79 3.85 5.70
CA ILE A 14 -8.76 2.89 4.57
C ILE A 14 -10.00 1.99 4.50
N SER A 15 -10.91 2.06 5.46
CA SER A 15 -12.05 1.14 5.59
C SER A 15 -13.00 1.15 4.39
N ASP A 16 -13.11 2.27 3.67
CA ASP A 16 -13.84 2.39 2.41
C ASP A 16 -13.13 1.64 1.27
N LEU A 17 -11.80 1.70 1.22
CA LEU A 17 -10.98 1.01 0.22
C LEU A 17 -10.99 -0.50 0.43
N LEU A 18 -10.97 -0.97 1.69
CA LEU A 18 -11.02 -2.40 2.01
C LEU A 18 -12.35 -3.08 1.63
N LYS A 19 -13.38 -2.30 1.27
CA LYS A 19 -14.66 -2.80 0.75
C LYS A 19 -14.65 -2.94 -0.78
N GLN A 20 -13.62 -2.44 -1.46
CA GLN A 20 -13.53 -2.48 -2.92
C GLN A 20 -13.08 -3.86 -3.39
N PRO A 21 -13.81 -4.51 -4.33
CA PRO A 21 -13.42 -5.81 -4.87
C PRO A 21 -12.00 -5.83 -5.45
N ASP A 22 -11.62 -4.77 -6.18
CA ASP A 22 -10.28 -4.62 -6.76
C ASP A 22 -9.18 -4.65 -5.69
N VAL A 23 -9.39 -3.99 -4.54
CA VAL A 23 -8.42 -4.01 -3.43
C VAL A 23 -8.32 -5.41 -2.84
N LEU A 24 -9.45 -6.10 -2.67
CA LEU A 24 -9.47 -7.47 -2.15
C LEU A 24 -8.84 -8.49 -3.11
N ALA A 25 -8.93 -8.26 -4.42
CA ALA A 25 -8.34 -9.12 -5.45
C ALA A 25 -6.80 -9.16 -5.38
N MET A 26 -6.15 -8.19 -4.74
CA MET A 26 -4.70 -8.24 -4.48
C MET A 26 -4.29 -9.43 -3.59
N LYS A 27 -5.22 -10.11 -2.91
CA LYS A 27 -4.94 -11.35 -2.16
C LYS A 27 -4.48 -12.50 -3.04
N ASP A 28 -4.93 -12.52 -4.29
CA ASP A 28 -4.67 -13.61 -5.23
C ASP A 28 -3.39 -13.39 -6.05
N ILE A 29 -2.65 -12.32 -5.76
CA ILE A 29 -1.43 -11.92 -6.47
C ILE A 29 -0.24 -12.11 -5.54
N ALA A 30 0.71 -12.96 -5.92
CA ALA A 30 1.97 -13.11 -5.20
C ALA A 30 2.85 -11.86 -5.36
N GLN A 31 3.43 -11.36 -4.27
CA GLN A 31 4.28 -10.16 -4.28
C GLN A 31 5.74 -10.49 -3.93
N HIS A 32 6.02 -10.78 -2.66
CA HIS A 32 7.36 -11.11 -2.17
C HIS A 32 7.32 -12.39 -1.33
N ALA A 33 8.21 -13.35 -1.61
CA ALA A 33 8.29 -14.62 -0.89
C ALA A 33 6.91 -15.30 -0.73
N ASP A 34 6.44 -15.47 0.51
CA ASP A 34 5.14 -16.06 0.88
C ASP A 34 4.03 -15.03 1.14
N VAL A 35 4.23 -13.76 0.75
CA VAL A 35 3.32 -12.64 1.01
C VAL A 35 2.57 -12.25 -0.27
N ASN A 36 1.25 -12.11 -0.16
CA ASN A 36 0.42 -11.59 -1.26
C ASN A 36 0.44 -10.05 -1.33
N CYS A 37 0.04 -9.51 -2.48
CA CYS A 37 0.07 -8.08 -2.76
C CYS A 37 -0.78 -7.27 -1.77
N LEU A 38 -1.95 -7.76 -1.35
CA LEU A 38 -2.77 -7.06 -0.35
C LEU A 38 -2.06 -6.95 1.00
N GLN A 39 -1.44 -8.04 1.44
CA GLN A 39 -0.69 -8.07 2.69
C GLN A 39 0.44 -7.05 2.66
N HIS A 40 1.28 -7.11 1.62
CA HIS A 40 2.35 -6.15 1.41
C HIS A 40 1.83 -4.71 1.49
N CYS A 41 0.80 -4.36 0.72
CA CYS A 41 0.20 -3.02 0.73
C CYS A 41 -0.33 -2.60 2.10
N LEU A 42 -0.94 -3.52 2.86
CA LEU A 42 -1.39 -3.24 4.23
C LEU A 42 -0.23 -2.93 5.18
N TYR A 43 0.89 -3.66 5.08
CA TYR A 43 2.12 -3.39 5.84
C TYR A 43 2.70 -2.01 5.52
N VAL A 44 2.88 -1.72 4.24
CA VAL A 44 3.37 -0.43 3.78
C VAL A 44 2.44 0.69 4.24
N ALA A 45 1.12 0.51 4.14
CA ALA A 45 0.13 1.49 4.56
C ALA A 45 0.15 1.76 6.06
N TYR A 46 0.23 0.73 6.89
CA TYR A 46 0.29 0.91 8.35
C TYR A 46 1.59 1.58 8.79
N LEU A 47 2.73 1.17 8.23
CA LEU A 47 4.02 1.78 8.54
C LEU A 47 4.05 3.25 8.09
N SER A 48 3.58 3.54 6.88
CA SER A 48 3.49 4.89 6.34
C SER A 48 2.57 5.80 7.16
N PHE A 49 1.42 5.28 7.60
CA PHE A 49 0.52 5.98 8.53
C PHE A 49 1.25 6.34 9.82
N ARG A 50 1.97 5.39 10.43
CA ARG A 50 2.71 5.60 11.69
C ARG A 50 3.81 6.62 11.52
N MET A 51 4.60 6.53 10.45
CA MET A 51 5.68 7.47 10.14
C MET A 51 5.12 8.88 9.90
N CYS A 52 4.12 9.02 9.03
CA CYS A 52 3.55 10.34 8.73
C CYS A 52 2.85 10.95 9.95
N ARG A 53 2.17 10.16 10.80
CA ARG A 53 1.59 10.65 12.05
C ARG A 53 2.67 11.14 13.02
N PHE A 54 3.81 10.45 13.09
CA PHE A 54 4.95 10.87 13.91
C PHE A 54 5.59 12.18 13.43
N PHE A 55 5.72 12.36 12.12
CA PHE A 55 6.27 13.58 11.52
C PHE A 55 5.25 14.71 11.32
N HIS A 56 4.02 14.58 11.83
CA HIS A 56 2.92 15.54 11.64
C HIS A 56 2.61 15.84 10.15
N LEU A 57 2.76 14.84 9.30
CA LEU A 57 2.39 14.86 7.88
C LEU A 57 0.97 14.31 7.68
N ASP A 58 0.50 14.33 6.42
CA ASP A 58 -0.82 13.82 6.05
C ASP A 58 -0.86 12.29 6.06
N TYR A 59 -1.00 11.74 7.26
CA TYR A 59 -1.08 10.30 7.50
C TYR A 59 -2.28 9.64 6.82
N HIS A 60 -3.34 10.40 6.51
CA HIS A 60 -4.52 9.89 5.82
C HIS A 60 -4.20 9.64 4.35
N ALA A 61 -3.63 10.62 3.65
CA ALA A 61 -3.16 10.44 2.28
C ALA A 61 -2.07 9.36 2.19
N ALA A 62 -1.15 9.31 3.16
CA ALA A 62 -0.10 8.29 3.21
C ALA A 62 -0.68 6.87 3.33
N ALA A 63 -1.63 6.63 4.26
CA ALA A 63 -2.27 5.34 4.44
C ALA A 63 -3.00 4.88 3.17
N ARG A 64 -3.75 5.78 2.54
CA ARG A 64 -4.55 5.48 1.35
C ARG A 64 -3.70 5.25 0.11
N GLY A 65 -2.77 6.17 -0.18
CA GLY A 65 -1.86 6.04 -1.30
C GLY A 65 -1.00 4.77 -1.19
N ALA A 66 -0.52 4.45 0.02
CA ALA A 66 0.22 3.22 0.27
C ALA A 66 -0.62 1.94 0.12
N LEU A 67 -1.91 1.94 0.49
CA LEU A 67 -2.74 0.76 0.25
C LEU A 67 -2.95 0.50 -1.25
N LEU A 68 -2.86 1.54 -2.08
CA LEU A 68 -3.18 1.49 -3.51
C LEU A 68 -1.95 1.44 -4.42
N HIS A 69 -0.73 1.53 -3.89
CA HIS A 69 0.48 1.74 -4.68
C HIS A 69 0.77 0.61 -5.68
N ASP A 70 0.40 -0.62 -5.30
CA ASP A 70 0.56 -1.85 -6.08
C ASP A 70 -0.76 -2.41 -6.61
N LEU A 71 -1.81 -1.59 -6.75
CA LEU A 71 -3.11 -2.03 -7.29
C LEU A 71 -3.07 -2.32 -8.81
N PHE A 72 -2.12 -3.10 -9.31
CA PHE A 72 -1.92 -3.35 -10.74
C PHE A 72 -2.81 -4.46 -11.31
N LEU A 73 -3.24 -5.43 -10.48
CA LEU A 73 -4.25 -6.45 -10.78
C LEU A 73 -3.90 -7.45 -11.92
N TYR A 74 -2.62 -7.78 -12.07
CA TYR A 74 -2.14 -8.81 -13.00
C TYR A 74 -0.96 -9.55 -12.39
N ASP A 75 -0.75 -10.83 -12.70
CA ASP A 75 0.44 -11.54 -12.23
C ASP A 75 1.65 -11.24 -13.14
N TRP A 76 2.64 -10.53 -12.59
CA TRP A 76 3.84 -10.12 -13.33
C TRP A 76 4.87 -11.24 -13.50
N HIS A 77 4.69 -12.39 -12.82
CA HIS A 77 5.50 -13.60 -13.01
C HIS A 77 5.08 -14.39 -14.25
N ILE A 78 3.87 -14.14 -14.77
CA ILE A 78 3.36 -14.80 -15.99
C ILE A 78 3.90 -14.07 -17.22
N PRO A 79 4.71 -14.74 -18.09
CA PRO A 79 5.19 -14.13 -19.33
C PRO A 79 4.01 -13.68 -20.21
N GLY A 80 4.01 -12.41 -20.61
CA GLY A 80 2.93 -11.82 -21.42
C GLY A 80 1.68 -11.38 -20.62
N GLY A 81 1.70 -11.48 -19.28
CA GLY A 81 0.60 -11.00 -18.42
C GLY A 81 0.44 -9.47 -18.36
N HIS A 82 1.46 -8.72 -18.79
CA HIS A 82 1.43 -7.27 -18.86
C HIS A 82 2.34 -6.71 -19.95
N GLU A 83 2.05 -5.50 -20.41
CA GLU A 83 2.89 -4.79 -21.37
C GLU A 83 4.00 -3.99 -20.66
N GLY A 84 5.20 -4.02 -21.25
CA GLY A 84 6.35 -3.25 -20.79
C GLY A 84 7.08 -3.84 -19.58
N ARG A 85 8.03 -3.06 -19.05
CA ARG A 85 8.79 -3.45 -17.86
C ARG A 85 7.94 -3.20 -16.63
N HIS A 86 7.61 -4.26 -15.88
CA HIS A 86 6.75 -4.21 -14.68
C HIS A 86 7.11 -3.03 -13.77
N LEU A 87 8.41 -2.86 -13.46
CA LEU A 87 8.98 -1.76 -12.67
C LEU A 87 8.48 -0.35 -13.08
N PHE A 88 8.24 -0.12 -14.37
CA PHE A 88 7.78 1.17 -14.90
C PHE A 88 6.28 1.23 -15.18
N SER A 89 5.66 0.08 -15.48
CA SER A 89 4.26 0.01 -15.88
C SER A 89 3.29 -0.16 -14.71
N HIS A 90 3.67 -0.85 -13.62
CA HIS A 90 2.76 -1.08 -12.50
C HIS A 90 2.34 0.20 -11.76
N PRO A 91 3.18 1.25 -11.56
CA PRO A 91 2.70 2.47 -10.90
C PRO A 91 1.59 3.16 -11.72
N VAL A 92 1.66 3.06 -13.05
CA VAL A 92 0.66 3.62 -13.96
C VAL A 92 -0.61 2.77 -13.96
N ALA A 93 -0.47 1.44 -13.98
CA ALA A 93 -1.58 0.51 -13.86
C ALA A 93 -2.32 0.68 -12.52
N ALA A 94 -1.57 0.76 -11.42
CA ALA A 94 -2.08 1.01 -10.08
C ALA A 94 -2.83 2.34 -9.99
N LEU A 95 -2.27 3.43 -10.51
CA LEU A 95 -2.97 4.71 -10.54
C LEU A 95 -4.27 4.64 -11.34
N LYS A 96 -4.24 4.00 -12.51
CA LYS A 96 -5.42 3.82 -13.37
C LYS A 96 -6.50 3.03 -12.64
N ASN A 97 -6.16 1.94 -11.99
CA ASN A 97 -7.10 1.10 -11.26
C ASN A 97 -7.66 1.83 -10.03
N ALA A 98 -6.80 2.48 -9.24
CA ALA A 98 -7.19 3.27 -8.08
C ALA A 98 -8.17 4.40 -8.44
N SER A 99 -7.90 5.10 -9.54
CA SER A 99 -8.76 6.19 -10.04
C SER A 99 -10.16 5.73 -10.48
N ARG A 100 -10.37 4.43 -10.73
CA ARG A 100 -11.70 3.88 -11.06
C ARG A 100 -12.54 3.58 -9.82
N ILE A 101 -11.91 3.27 -8.69
CA ILE A 101 -12.61 2.79 -7.48
C ILE A 101 -12.73 3.86 -6.38
N THR A 102 -11.91 4.91 -6.44
CA THR A 102 -11.96 6.04 -5.50
C THR A 102 -11.53 7.33 -6.18
N LYS A 103 -12.01 8.47 -5.67
CA LYS A 103 -11.41 9.77 -5.97
C LYS A 103 -10.06 9.86 -5.25
N LEU A 104 -9.01 10.20 -6.00
CA LEU A 104 -7.68 10.43 -5.46
C LEU A 104 -7.39 11.92 -5.32
N ASN A 105 -6.57 12.27 -4.33
CA ASN A 105 -5.95 13.58 -4.21
C ASN A 105 -4.52 13.57 -4.78
N LYS A 106 -3.94 14.76 -4.99
CA LYS A 106 -2.60 14.90 -5.59
C LYS A 106 -1.48 14.18 -4.82
N LYS A 107 -1.59 14.05 -3.50
CA LYS A 107 -0.60 13.31 -2.69
C LYS A 107 -0.74 11.81 -2.90
N GLU A 108 -1.96 11.29 -2.88
CA GLU A 108 -2.23 9.88 -3.16
C GLU A 108 -1.76 9.49 -4.57
N GLU A 109 -2.04 10.31 -5.58
CA GLU A 109 -1.52 10.11 -6.94
C GLU A 109 0.01 10.13 -6.98
N ASN A 110 0.66 11.07 -6.28
CA ASN A 110 2.11 11.15 -6.22
C ASN A 110 2.72 9.93 -5.52
N ILE A 111 2.13 9.47 -4.41
CA ILE A 111 2.53 8.24 -3.72
C ILE A 111 2.51 7.07 -4.70
N ILE A 112 1.37 6.84 -5.37
CA ILE A 112 1.21 5.70 -6.28
C ILE A 112 2.20 5.78 -7.45
N LEU A 113 2.42 6.95 -8.05
CA LEU A 113 3.29 7.06 -9.22
C LEU A 113 4.79 7.01 -8.90
N SER A 114 5.20 7.47 -7.72
CA SER A 114 6.62 7.67 -7.40
C SER A 114 7.20 6.62 -6.46
N HIS A 115 6.39 5.69 -5.94
CA HIS A 115 6.86 4.72 -4.95
C HIS A 115 8.08 3.94 -5.46
N MET A 116 8.20 3.62 -6.75
CA MET A 116 9.38 2.93 -7.30
C MET A 116 10.67 3.77 -7.42
N TRP A 117 10.67 5.04 -7.03
CA TRP A 117 11.90 5.81 -6.92
C TRP A 117 12.81 5.21 -5.84
N PRO A 118 14.15 5.11 -6.04
CA PRO A 118 14.93 5.62 -7.18
C PRO A 118 15.08 4.65 -8.37
N ALA A 119 14.49 3.45 -8.33
CA ALA A 119 14.56 2.48 -9.43
C ALA A 119 13.87 2.98 -10.72
N THR A 120 12.88 3.88 -10.58
CA THR A 120 12.32 4.68 -11.68
C THR A 120 12.67 6.17 -11.51
N PRO A 121 13.85 6.63 -11.98
CA PRO A 121 14.32 8.00 -11.74
C PRO A 121 13.43 9.11 -12.34
N ASN A 122 12.63 8.78 -13.35
CA ASN A 122 11.74 9.71 -14.04
C ASN A 122 10.46 10.06 -13.26
N ARG A 123 10.22 9.44 -12.09
CA ARG A 123 9.06 9.70 -11.23
C ARG A 123 9.50 9.96 -9.79
N PRO A 124 10.19 11.09 -9.51
CA PRO A 124 10.59 11.41 -8.15
C PRO A 124 9.37 11.71 -7.26
N PRO A 125 9.46 11.44 -5.94
CA PRO A 125 8.45 11.89 -5.00
C PRO A 125 8.45 13.43 -4.93
N HIS A 126 7.25 14.03 -4.88
CA HIS A 126 7.04 15.47 -4.79
C HIS A 126 6.40 15.90 -3.48
N SER A 127 6.28 14.95 -2.55
CA SER A 127 5.77 15.14 -1.19
C SER A 127 6.56 14.27 -0.21
N TRP A 128 6.62 14.69 1.05
CA TRP A 128 7.25 13.90 2.09
C TRP A 128 6.49 12.59 2.33
N GLU A 129 5.16 12.61 2.21
CA GLU A 129 4.33 11.42 2.28
C GLU A 129 4.73 10.40 1.21
N ALA A 130 4.87 10.82 -0.05
CA ALA A 130 5.33 9.93 -1.14
C ALA A 130 6.74 9.38 -0.91
N PHE A 131 7.65 10.22 -0.42
CA PHE A 131 9.00 9.77 -0.07
C PHE A 131 8.98 8.71 1.04
N LEU A 132 8.25 8.97 2.13
CA LEU A 132 8.17 8.05 3.26
C LEU A 132 7.45 6.75 2.90
N VAL A 133 6.40 6.80 2.08
CA VAL A 133 5.73 5.59 1.56
C VAL A 133 6.70 4.78 0.69
N GLY A 134 7.45 5.45 -0.18
CA GLY A 134 8.51 4.81 -0.96
C GLY A 134 9.53 4.12 -0.07
N CYS A 135 10.00 4.75 1.01
CA CYS A 135 10.90 4.10 1.97
C CYS A 135 10.26 2.91 2.68
N ALA A 136 9.00 3.06 3.14
CA ALA A 136 8.27 2.00 3.83
C ALA A 136 8.09 0.76 2.95
N ASP A 137 7.77 0.95 1.67
CA ASP A 137 7.69 -0.12 0.67
C ASP A 137 8.97 -0.97 0.61
N LYS A 138 10.14 -0.33 0.45
CA LYS A 138 11.42 -1.06 0.36
C LYS A 138 11.75 -1.77 1.68
N LEU A 139 11.45 -1.13 2.81
CA LEU A 139 11.66 -1.74 4.13
C LEU A 139 10.78 -2.99 4.30
N CYS A 140 9.51 -2.90 3.91
CA CYS A 140 8.58 -4.02 3.91
C CYS A 140 9.08 -5.14 2.98
N ALA A 141 9.36 -4.83 1.71
CA ALA A 141 9.85 -5.79 0.72
C ALA A 141 11.12 -6.53 1.21
N VAL A 142 12.11 -5.81 1.74
CA VAL A 142 13.32 -6.43 2.31
C VAL A 142 12.98 -7.32 3.51
N SER A 143 12.11 -6.86 4.41
CA SER A 143 11.73 -7.64 5.59
C SER A 143 10.94 -8.91 5.26
N GLU A 144 10.13 -8.86 4.20
CA GLU A 144 9.33 -9.98 3.69
C GLU A 144 10.25 -11.04 3.07
N VAL A 145 11.19 -10.63 2.22
CA VAL A 145 12.19 -11.52 1.62
C VAL A 145 13.10 -12.17 2.67
N LEU A 146 13.41 -11.47 3.76
CA LEU A 146 14.20 -12.01 4.87
C LEU A 146 13.37 -12.81 5.89
N HIS A 147 12.08 -13.01 5.64
CA HIS A 147 11.13 -13.70 6.53
C HIS A 147 11.09 -13.15 7.97
N PHE A 148 11.35 -11.85 8.14
CA PHE A 148 11.39 -11.23 9.46
C PHE A 148 10.01 -10.95 10.07
N TYR A 149 8.92 -11.15 9.32
CA TYR A 149 7.56 -10.98 9.81
C TYR A 149 6.57 -11.99 9.21
N HIS A 150 5.52 -12.31 9.96
CA HIS A 150 4.38 -13.11 9.49
C HIS A 150 3.21 -12.19 9.12
N ALA A 151 2.89 -12.12 7.83
CA ALA A 151 1.86 -11.24 7.27
C ALA A 151 0.46 -11.43 7.90
N ALA A 152 0.18 -12.66 8.34
CA ALA A 152 -1.08 -13.04 8.96
C ALA A 152 -1.39 -12.28 10.28
N HIS A 153 -0.39 -11.67 10.94
CA HIS A 153 -0.61 -11.01 12.22
C HIS A 153 -1.31 -9.66 12.08
N MET A 154 -1.03 -8.88 11.03
CA MET A 154 -1.68 -7.57 10.86
C MET A 154 -3.12 -7.68 10.39
N GLU A 155 -3.46 -8.60 9.48
CA GLU A 155 -4.86 -8.81 9.08
C GLU A 155 -5.73 -9.16 10.29
N LYS A 156 -5.24 -10.05 11.16
CA LYS A 156 -5.94 -10.40 12.41
C LYS A 156 -6.14 -9.17 13.30
N LYS A 157 -5.12 -8.33 13.46
CA LYS A 157 -5.23 -7.09 14.24
C LYS A 157 -6.19 -6.09 13.61
N LEU A 158 -6.17 -5.92 12.29
CA LEU A 158 -7.12 -5.06 11.56
C LEU A 158 -8.56 -5.55 11.76
N ASN A 159 -8.82 -6.84 11.55
CA ASN A 159 -10.14 -7.43 11.73
C ASN A 159 -10.65 -7.30 13.18
N ALA A 160 -9.77 -7.48 14.17
CA ALA A 160 -10.13 -7.29 15.57
C ALA A 160 -10.46 -5.82 15.93
N ASN A 161 -9.98 -4.86 15.15
CA ASN A 161 -10.19 -3.42 15.37
C ASN A 161 -11.15 -2.79 14.34
N ALA A 162 -11.71 -3.57 13.41
CA ALA A 162 -12.71 -3.16 12.43
C ALA A 162 -14.14 -2.98 13.02
N GLU A 163 -14.24 -3.05 14.35
CA GLU A 163 -15.43 -2.97 15.23
C GLU A 163 -16.34 -4.22 15.31
N PRO A 164 -16.90 -4.44 16.51
CA PRO A 164 -18.34 -4.51 16.69
C PRO A 164 -18.78 -3.29 17.51
N SER A 165 -19.43 -2.35 16.84
CA SER A 165 -19.91 -1.09 17.42
C SER A 165 -21.42 -1.06 17.23
N LEU A 166 -22.12 -1.64 18.22
CA LEU A 166 -23.54 -1.43 18.50
C LEU A 166 -23.66 -0.32 19.56
#